data_AF-A0A0F9JV28-F1
#
_entry.id   AF-A0A0F9JV28-F1
#
_cell.length_a   1.000
_cell.length_b   1.000
_cell.length_c   1.000
_cell.angle_alpha   90.00
_cell.angle_beta   90.00
_cell.angle_gamma   90.00
#
_symmetry.space_group_name_H-M   'P 1'
#
loop_
_entity.id
_entity.type
_entity.pdbx_description
1 polymer ?
#
loop_
_entity_poly.entity_id
_entity_poly.type
_entity_poly.pdbx_seq_one_letter_code
_entity_poly.pdbx_strand_id
1 'polypeptide(L)'
;MKGGKEQLPREVKAYSEMGLELTKVNMANLKTAIFIFTAEQGRTPKDLKELRAVSRQFGATLDSWGTAIKYEKLSDENFRLISAGKDRVFNTSDDIAVEY
;
A
#
# COMPACT_ATOMS: atom_id res chain seq x y z
N MET A 1 37.33 -19.37 -9.54
CA MET A 1 36.29 -18.33 -9.36
C MET A 1 34.90 -18.95 -9.58
N LYS A 2 34.14 -19.21 -8.52
CA LYS A 2 32.72 -19.60 -8.58
C LYS A 2 32.01 -18.80 -7.48
N GLY A 3 31.45 -17.63 -7.82
CA GLY A 3 30.79 -16.75 -6.84
C GLY A 3 29.58 -15.99 -7.34
N GLY A 4 29.34 -15.93 -8.67
CA GLY A 4 28.29 -15.07 -9.23
C GLY A 4 26.86 -15.63 -9.20
N LYS A 5 26.67 -16.95 -9.05
CA LYS A 5 25.33 -17.56 -9.20
C LYS A 5 24.50 -17.60 -7.92
N GLU A 6 25.11 -17.54 -6.74
CA GLU A 6 24.40 -17.54 -5.43
C GLU A 6 24.11 -16.14 -4.87
N GLN A 7 24.82 -15.10 -5.33
CA GLN A 7 24.61 -13.73 -4.85
C GLN A 7 23.37 -13.08 -5.47
N LEU A 8 23.13 -13.30 -6.77
CA LEU A 8 21.98 -12.75 -7.49
C LEU A 8 20.62 -13.16 -6.88
N PRO A 9 20.36 -14.43 -6.52
CA PRO A 9 19.09 -14.81 -5.91
C PRO A 9 18.85 -14.18 -4.52
N ARG A 10 19.92 -13.96 -3.74
CA ARG A 10 19.81 -13.35 -2.40
C ARG A 10 19.50 -11.86 -2.47
N GLU A 11 20.16 -11.15 -3.37
CA GLU A 11 19.89 -9.72 -3.60
C GLU A 11 18.47 -9.51 -4.09
N VAL A 12 18.01 -10.29 -5.07
CA VAL A 12 16.62 -10.23 -5.58
C VAL A 12 15.60 -10.49 -4.48
N LYS A 13 15.88 -11.42 -3.57
CA LYS A 13 15.01 -11.70 -2.42
C LYS A 13 14.99 -10.53 -1.43
N ALA A 14 16.14 -9.96 -1.07
CA ALA A 14 16.21 -8.81 -0.17
C ALA A 14 15.49 -7.57 -0.74
N TYR A 15 15.62 -7.30 -2.04
CA TYR A 15 14.86 -6.23 -2.71
C TYR A 15 13.34 -6.48 -2.67
N SER A 16 12.92 -7.73 -2.83
CA SER A 16 11.51 -8.11 -2.72
C SER A 16 10.96 -7.89 -1.30
N GLU A 17 11.74 -8.25 -0.27
CA GLU A 17 11.36 -8.07 1.13
C GLU A 17 11.31 -6.59 1.52
N MET A 18 12.28 -5.79 1.08
CA MET A 18 12.26 -4.33 1.29
C MET A 18 11.04 -3.67 0.64
N GLY A 19 10.67 -4.09 -0.58
CA GLY A 19 9.49 -3.59 -1.27
C GLY A 19 8.18 -3.93 -0.55
N LEU A 20 8.11 -5.12 0.06
CA LEU A 20 6.95 -5.51 0.88
C LEU A 20 6.84 -4.61 2.13
N GLU A 21 7.93 -4.42 2.86
CA GLU A 21 7.91 -3.62 4.09
C GLU A 21 7.60 -2.15 3.83
N LEU A 22 8.22 -1.55 2.81
CA LEU A 22 7.91 -0.17 2.44
C LEU A 22 6.45 -0.01 1.97
N THR A 23 5.90 -1.00 1.27
CA THR A 23 4.48 -0.99 0.88
C THR A 23 3.56 -1.01 2.10
N LYS A 24 3.86 -1.83 3.12
CA LYS A 24 3.10 -1.84 4.38
C LYS A 24 3.17 -0.51 5.13
N VAL A 25 4.34 0.14 5.13
CA VAL A 25 4.50 1.49 5.72
C VAL A 25 3.63 2.52 4.98
N ASN A 26 3.62 2.49 3.65
CA ASN A 26 2.76 3.39 2.85
C ASN A 26 1.28 3.14 3.15
N MET A 27 0.85 1.87 3.25
CA MET A 27 -0.51 1.52 3.65
C MET A 27 -0.84 1.99 5.06
N ALA A 28 0.08 1.90 6.02
CA ALA A 28 -0.14 2.38 7.38
C ALA A 28 -0.29 3.91 7.45
N ASN A 29 0.46 4.64 6.62
CA ASN A 29 0.31 6.09 6.49
C ASN A 29 -1.05 6.45 5.90
N LEU A 30 -1.49 5.74 4.86
CA LEU A 30 -2.80 5.94 4.25
C LEU A 30 -3.95 5.58 5.20
N LYS A 31 -3.82 4.50 5.97
CA LYS A 31 -4.74 4.13 7.07
C LYS A 31 -4.88 5.28 8.07
N THR A 32 -3.77 5.89 8.47
CA THR A 32 -3.78 7.01 9.43
C THR A 32 -4.54 8.22 8.87
N ALA A 33 -4.32 8.56 7.59
CA ALA A 33 -5.06 9.63 6.93
C ALA A 33 -6.57 9.34 6.87
N ILE A 34 -6.95 8.09 6.58
CA ILE A 34 -8.35 7.66 6.54
C ILE A 34 -8.97 7.72 7.93
N PHE A 35 -8.28 7.29 8.98
CA PHE A 35 -8.79 7.38 10.35
C PHE A 35 -8.99 8.82 10.82
N ILE A 36 -8.09 9.74 10.47
CA ILE A 36 -8.27 11.18 10.76
C ILE A 36 -9.53 11.70 10.05
N PHE A 37 -9.69 11.38 8.76
CA PHE A 37 -10.89 11.75 8.02
C PHE A 37 -12.15 11.16 8.65
N THR A 38 -12.15 9.88 9.02
CA THR A 38 -13.29 9.21 9.65
C THR A 38 -13.65 9.85 10.99
N ALA A 39 -12.65 10.22 11.80
CA ALA A 39 -12.89 10.92 13.06
C ALA A 39 -13.53 12.30 12.87
N GLU A 40 -13.17 13.01 11.80
CA GLU A 40 -13.74 14.33 11.49
C GLU A 40 -15.12 14.26 10.82
N GLN A 41 -15.35 13.27 9.97
CA GLN A 41 -16.53 13.18 9.11
C GLN A 41 -17.58 12.15 9.58
N GLY A 42 -17.25 11.32 10.58
CA GLY A 42 -18.10 10.23 11.07
C GLY A 42 -18.30 9.09 10.08
N ARG A 43 -17.49 9.04 9.01
CA ARG A 43 -17.53 7.98 7.98
C ARG A 43 -16.18 7.84 7.28
N THR A 44 -15.92 6.65 6.76
CA THR A 44 -14.84 6.44 5.78
C THR A 44 -15.05 7.25 4.50
N PRO A 45 -13.97 7.64 3.82
CA PRO A 45 -14.04 8.41 2.57
C PRO A 45 -14.66 7.58 1.45
N LYS A 46 -15.29 8.23 0.46
CA LYS A 46 -15.81 7.53 -0.72
C LYS A 46 -14.69 7.05 -1.64
N ASP A 47 -13.63 7.85 -1.74
CA ASP A 47 -12.41 7.55 -2.45
C ASP A 47 -11.24 8.36 -1.87
N LEU A 48 -10.01 8.05 -2.29
CA LEU A 48 -8.82 8.73 -1.80
C LEU A 48 -8.73 10.22 -2.18
N LYS A 49 -9.59 10.73 -3.09
CA LYS A 49 -9.61 12.16 -3.44
C LYS A 49 -10.30 12.98 -2.35
N GLU A 50 -11.18 12.38 -1.54
CA GLU A 50 -11.74 13.06 -0.36
C GLU A 50 -10.66 13.37 0.70
N LEU A 51 -9.52 12.67 0.64
CA LEU A 51 -8.38 12.95 1.52
C LEU A 51 -7.58 14.18 1.09
N ARG A 52 -7.91 14.89 -0.01
CA ARG A 52 -7.07 15.98 -0.58
C ARG A 52 -6.63 17.09 0.38
N ALA A 53 -7.41 17.37 1.42
CA ALA A 53 -7.03 18.34 2.46
C ALA A 53 -5.99 17.75 3.43
N VAL A 54 -6.12 16.46 3.74
CA VAL A 54 -5.28 15.69 4.66
C VAL A 54 -4.00 15.18 3.94
N SER A 55 -4.11 14.83 2.65
CA SER A 55 -3.12 14.11 1.86
C SER A 55 -1.88 14.89 1.47
N ARG A 56 -1.85 16.23 1.65
CA ARG A 56 -0.60 16.99 1.48
C ARG A 56 0.46 16.55 2.48
N GLN A 57 0.04 15.99 3.63
CA GLN A 57 0.89 15.48 4.69
C GLN A 57 1.23 13.98 4.52
N PHE A 58 0.33 13.19 3.94
CA PHE A 58 0.46 11.73 3.90
C PHE A 58 1.04 11.29 2.56
N GLY A 59 2.35 11.06 2.56
CA GLY A 59 3.11 10.57 1.42
C GLY A 59 2.68 9.19 0.92
N ALA A 60 2.84 9.02 -0.39
CA ALA A 60 2.71 7.81 -1.19
C ALA A 60 1.34 7.10 -1.20
N THR A 61 0.49 7.49 -2.15
CA THR A 61 -0.60 6.64 -2.68
C THR A 61 -0.08 5.54 -3.61
N LEU A 62 1.23 5.30 -3.65
CA LEU A 62 1.89 4.32 -4.49
C LEU A 62 2.54 3.25 -3.61
N ASP A 63 2.55 2.01 -4.07
CA ASP A 63 3.36 0.95 -3.49
C ASP A 63 4.84 1.08 -3.91
N SER A 64 5.68 0.17 -3.40
CA SER A 64 7.12 0.20 -3.65
C SER A 64 7.50 -0.11 -5.10
N TRP A 65 6.57 -0.62 -5.90
CA TRP A 65 6.76 -0.91 -7.32
C TRP A 65 6.20 0.20 -8.21
N GLY A 66 5.63 1.27 -7.63
CA GLY A 66 5.12 2.44 -8.34
C GLY A 66 3.67 2.31 -8.80
N THR A 67 2.95 1.29 -8.35
CA THR A 67 1.53 1.12 -8.64
C THR A 67 0.69 1.84 -7.59
N ALA A 68 -0.39 2.50 -8.00
CA ALA A 68 -1.27 3.15 -7.04
C ALA A 68 -1.92 2.13 -6.10
N ILE A 69 -1.90 2.39 -4.80
CA ILE A 69 -2.63 1.60 -3.80
C ILE A 69 -4.13 1.83 -4.04
N LYS A 70 -4.85 0.73 -4.25
CA LYS A 70 -6.31 0.75 -4.39
C LYS A 70 -6.95 0.87 -3.01
N TYR A 71 -7.97 1.72 -2.94
CA TYR A 71 -8.85 1.85 -1.78
C TYR A 71 -10.22 1.29 -2.12
N GLU A 72 -10.78 0.51 -1.21
CA GLU A 72 -12.15 0.03 -1.30
C GLU A 72 -12.88 0.31 0.01
N LYS A 73 -13.98 1.04 -0.09
CA LYS A 73 -14.90 1.24 1.02
C LYS A 73 -15.70 -0.05 1.24
N LEU A 74 -15.66 -0.60 2.46
CA LEU A 74 -16.43 -1.80 2.83
C LEU A 74 -17.70 -1.40 3.61
N SER A 75 -17.58 -0.41 4.50
CA SER A 75 -18.70 0.20 5.23
C SER A 75 -18.33 1.64 5.62
N ASP A 76 -19.18 2.33 6.38
CA ASP A 76 -18.85 3.65 6.95
C ASP A 76 -17.73 3.62 8.00
N GLU A 77 -17.36 2.43 8.49
CA GLU A 77 -16.32 2.26 9.51
C GLU A 77 -15.12 1.45 8.99
N ASN A 78 -15.33 0.57 8.00
CA ASN A 78 -14.33 -0.37 7.52
C ASN A 78 -13.91 -0.09 6.08
N PHE A 79 -12.66 -0.40 5.77
CA PHE A 79 -12.11 -0.26 4.42
C PHE A 79 -10.98 -1.24 4.14
N ARG A 80 -10.64 -1.39 2.86
CA ARG A 80 -9.54 -2.21 2.38
C ARG A 80 -8.55 -1.40 1.57
N LEU A 81 -7.25 -1.64 1.81
CA LEU A 81 -6.15 -1.15 0.99
C LEU A 81 -5.50 -2.32 0.26
N ILE A 82 -5.22 -2.14 -1.03
CA ILE A 82 -4.64 -3.20 -1.89
C ILE A 82 -3.46 -2.62 -2.69
N SER A 83 -2.30 -3.26 -2.59
CA SER A 83 -1.18 -3.06 -3.53
C SER A 83 -1.21 -4.19 -4.54
N ALA A 84 -0.92 -3.86 -5.81
CA ALA A 84 -0.79 -4.83 -6.88
C ALA A 84 0.54 -5.61 -6.83
N GLY A 85 1.34 -5.42 -5.77
CA GLY A 85 2.59 -6.14 -5.59
C GLY A 85 3.60 -5.91 -6.70
N LYS A 86 4.49 -6.90 -6.85
CA LYS A 86 5.65 -6.82 -7.75
C LYS A 86 5.28 -6.92 -9.22
N ASP A 87 4.24 -7.69 -9.55
CA ASP A 87 3.79 -7.87 -10.94
C ASP A 87 3.00 -6.65 -11.46
N ARG A 88 2.56 -5.76 -10.55
CA ARG A 88 1.81 -4.54 -10.83
C ARG A 88 0.43 -4.81 -11.44
N VAL A 89 -0.11 -6.01 -11.24
CA VAL A 89 -1.42 -6.42 -11.75
C VAL A 89 -2.31 -6.79 -10.58
N PHE A 90 -3.46 -6.13 -10.47
CA PHE A 90 -4.44 -6.49 -9.44
C PHE A 90 -5.12 -7.82 -9.71
N ASN A 91 -5.57 -8.46 -8.64
CA ASN A 91 -6.23 -9.77 -8.59
C ASN A 91 -5.29 -10.93 -8.95
N THR A 92 -4.03 -10.82 -8.56
CA THR A 92 -3.05 -11.91 -8.66
C THR A 92 -2.60 -12.36 -7.27
N SER A 93 -1.75 -13.37 -7.21
CA SER A 93 -1.15 -13.82 -5.95
C SER A 93 -0.14 -12.83 -5.36
N ASP A 94 0.27 -11.83 -6.12
CA ASP A 94 1.20 -10.77 -5.67
C ASP A 94 0.47 -9.65 -4.90
N ASP A 95 -0.87 -9.63 -4.94
CA ASP A 95 -1.67 -8.63 -4.24
C ASP A 95 -1.42 -8.67 -2.72
N ILE A 96 -1.18 -7.49 -2.16
CA ILE A 96 -1.11 -7.29 -0.71
C ILE A 96 -2.37 -6.55 -0.31
N ALA A 97 -3.32 -7.25 0.32
CA ALA A 97 -4.56 -6.68 0.79
C ALA A 97 -4.60 -6.62 2.31
N VAL A 98 -4.99 -5.46 2.87
CA VAL A 98 -5.19 -5.27 4.30
C VAL A 98 -6.54 -4.60 4.55
N GLU A 99 -7.34 -5.20 5.41
CA GLU A 99 -8.63 -4.67 5.87
C GLU A 99 -8.45 -4.00 7.24
N TYR A 100 -9.13 -2.88 7.44
CA TYR A 100 -9.08 -2.03 8.63
C TYR A 100 -10.46 -1.64 9.09
#